data_AF-A0A1C6Z256-F1
#
_entry.id   AF-A0A1C6Z256-F1
#
_cell.length_a   1.000
_cell.length_b   1.000
_cell.length_c   1.000
_cell.angle_alpha   90.00
_cell.angle_beta   90.00
_cell.angle_gamma   90.00
#
_symmetry.space_group_name_H-M   'P 1'
#
loop_
_entity.id
_entity.type
_entity.pdbx_description
1 polymer ?
#
loop_
_entity_poly.entity_id
_entity_poly.type
_entity_poly.pdbx_seq_one_letter_code
_entity_poly.pdbx_strand_id
1 'polypeptide(L)'
;MHARTISTLKETLKTPTWHFVLLSAATYGIYPLMWLYKNQDAMMDEVGQRFASRVLVIWMAVCAGVSILLHLMFPLQLNEYGYAYDDTAATMSGIAGLISFAWFVLMVVWAFKARAALQQYALMQFRFELKMNPAWTVLFHVFYINYCINAMPDALEKHHIIHGRPHPGPNDTQEQQPSPLSQTSQPQTPEQPQ
;
A
#
# COMPACT_ATOMS: atom_id res chain seq x y z
N MET A 1 -9.84 19.35 -13.18
CA MET A 1 -8.97 18.62 -12.23
C MET A 1 -9.89 17.93 -11.23
N HIS A 2 -9.99 16.60 -11.26
CA HIS A 2 -10.89 15.85 -10.36
C HIS A 2 -10.29 15.76 -8.95
N ALA A 3 -11.09 16.08 -7.94
CA ALA A 3 -10.77 15.84 -6.54
C ALA A 3 -10.59 14.32 -6.34
N ARG A 4 -9.34 13.84 -6.21
CA ARG A 4 -9.06 12.47 -5.78
C ARG A 4 -9.67 12.27 -4.40
N THR A 5 -10.82 11.60 -4.36
CA THR A 5 -11.53 11.31 -3.12
C THR A 5 -10.79 10.16 -2.42
N ILE A 6 -10.58 10.28 -1.11
CA ILE A 6 -9.81 9.37 -0.24
C ILE A 6 -10.14 7.87 -0.43
N SER A 7 -11.31 7.57 -0.98
CA SER A 7 -11.75 6.22 -1.31
C SER A 7 -10.94 5.56 -2.42
N THR A 8 -10.25 6.29 -3.30
CA THR A 8 -9.54 5.69 -4.45
C THR A 8 -8.50 4.66 -4.04
N LEU A 9 -7.70 4.86 -2.99
CA LEU A 9 -6.67 3.87 -2.61
C LEU A 9 -7.30 2.57 -2.10
N LYS A 10 -8.34 2.65 -1.27
CA LYS A 10 -9.09 1.48 -0.77
C LYS A 10 -9.90 0.81 -1.89
N GLU A 11 -10.51 1.59 -2.78
CA GLU A 11 -11.28 1.10 -3.93
C GLU A 11 -10.40 0.47 -5.01
N THR A 12 -9.18 0.97 -5.19
CA THR A 12 -8.17 0.37 -6.07
C THR A 12 -7.66 -0.94 -5.50
N LEU A 13 -7.45 -1.02 -4.18
CA LEU A 13 -6.90 -2.21 -3.55
C LEU A 13 -7.93 -3.29 -3.22
N LYS A 14 -9.23 -2.95 -3.04
CA LYS A 14 -10.43 -3.81 -2.97
C LYS A 14 -10.28 -5.17 -2.23
N THR A 15 -9.29 -5.32 -1.37
CA THR A 15 -8.94 -6.61 -0.76
C THR A 15 -9.18 -6.49 0.75
N PRO A 16 -10.35 -6.92 1.26
CA PRO A 16 -10.60 -6.90 2.69
C PRO A 16 -9.56 -7.76 3.41
N THR A 17 -8.96 -7.21 4.47
CA THR A 17 -7.84 -7.84 5.20
C THR A 17 -8.17 -9.27 5.65
N TRP A 18 -9.42 -9.51 6.05
CA TRP A 18 -9.88 -10.85 6.44
C TRP A 18 -9.79 -11.87 5.30
N HIS A 19 -10.27 -11.52 4.10
CA HIS A 19 -10.13 -12.40 2.94
C HIS A 19 -8.67 -12.60 2.57
N PHE A 20 -7.86 -11.54 2.69
CA PHE A 20 -6.42 -11.60 2.42
C PHE A 20 -5.73 -12.63 3.34
N VAL A 21 -6.02 -12.60 4.64
CA VAL A 21 -5.49 -13.59 5.61
C VAL A 21 -6.00 -15.00 5.31
N LEU A 22 -7.30 -15.16 5.06
CA LEU A 22 -7.90 -16.47 4.75
C LEU A 22 -7.31 -17.10 3.49
N LEU A 23 -7.19 -16.34 2.40
CA LEU A 23 -6.58 -16.85 1.16
C LEU A 23 -5.10 -17.16 1.36
N SER A 24 -4.40 -16.40 2.19
CA SER A 24 -3.01 -16.69 2.53
C SER A 24 -2.87 -18.02 3.26
N ALA A 25 -3.75 -18.30 4.22
CA ALA A 25 -3.81 -19.60 4.89
C ALA A 25 -4.15 -20.73 3.90
N ALA A 26 -5.18 -20.52 3.06
CA ALA A 26 -5.61 -21.52 2.08
C ALA A 26 -4.55 -21.84 1.01
N THR A 27 -3.65 -20.89 0.72
CA THR A 27 -2.58 -21.05 -0.28
C THR A 27 -1.21 -21.25 0.36
N TYR A 28 -1.13 -21.52 1.67
CA TYR A 28 0.11 -21.69 2.41
C TYR A 28 1.13 -20.54 2.20
N GLY A 29 0.64 -19.31 2.11
CA GLY A 29 1.48 -18.11 2.01
C GLY A 29 1.88 -17.70 0.59
N ILE A 30 1.41 -18.39 -0.45
CA ILE A 30 1.66 -17.99 -1.85
C ILE A 30 0.87 -16.72 -2.22
N TYR A 31 -0.37 -16.61 -1.76
CA TYR A 31 -1.22 -15.47 -2.10
C TYR A 31 -0.65 -14.09 -1.70
N PRO A 32 -0.03 -13.90 -0.52
CA PRO A 32 0.69 -12.68 -0.17
C PRO A 32 1.70 -12.23 -1.23
N LEU A 33 2.49 -13.15 -1.79
CA LEU A 33 3.45 -12.82 -2.85
C LEU A 33 2.75 -12.39 -4.14
N MET A 34 1.69 -13.10 -4.53
CA MET A 34 0.93 -12.77 -5.75
C MET A 34 0.23 -11.42 -5.62
N TRP A 35 -0.40 -11.16 -4.48
CA TRP A 35 -1.02 -9.89 -4.17
C TRP A 35 0.02 -8.78 -4.19
N LEU A 36 1.18 -9.01 -3.60
CA LEU A 36 2.24 -8.03 -3.57
C LEU A 36 2.74 -7.71 -4.98
N TYR A 37 2.98 -8.73 -5.79
CA TYR A 37 3.42 -8.58 -7.17
C TYR A 37 2.45 -7.72 -7.99
N LYS A 38 1.14 -7.95 -7.82
CA LYS A 38 0.08 -7.27 -8.57
C LYS A 38 -0.19 -5.84 -8.08
N ASN A 39 -0.18 -5.62 -6.76
CA ASN A 39 -0.68 -4.39 -6.16
C ASN A 39 0.43 -3.39 -5.79
N GLN A 40 1.71 -3.81 -5.76
CA GLN A 40 2.81 -2.89 -5.40
C GLN A 40 2.90 -1.68 -6.32
N ASP A 41 2.72 -1.84 -7.62
CA ASP A 41 2.87 -0.74 -8.58
C ASP A 41 1.70 0.24 -8.45
N ALA A 42 0.47 -0.27 -8.33
CA ALA A 42 -0.70 0.55 -8.05
C ALA A 42 -0.54 1.34 -6.73
N MET A 43 0.02 0.72 -5.68
CA MET A 43 0.34 1.43 -4.44
C MET A 43 1.40 2.50 -4.65
N MET A 44 2.47 2.24 -5.41
CA MET A 44 3.53 3.22 -5.68
C MET A 44 3.05 4.39 -6.54
N ASP A 45 2.16 4.13 -7.49
CA ASP A 45 1.58 5.15 -8.36
C ASP A 45 0.62 6.07 -7.58
N GLU A 46 -0.19 5.51 -6.68
CA GLU A 46 -1.10 6.30 -5.84
C GLU A 46 -0.37 7.07 -4.73
N VAL A 47 0.64 6.45 -4.11
CA VAL A 47 1.48 7.09 -3.09
C VAL A 47 2.46 8.10 -3.71
N GLY A 48 2.72 8.02 -5.01
CA GLY A 48 3.63 8.91 -5.73
C GLY A 48 5.12 8.69 -5.42
N GLN A 49 5.47 7.59 -4.73
CA GLN A 49 6.84 7.29 -4.33
C GLN A 49 7.18 5.83 -4.62
N ARG A 50 8.29 5.59 -5.33
CA ARG A 50 8.86 4.25 -5.49
C ARG A 50 9.62 3.82 -4.23
N PHE A 51 8.93 3.12 -3.33
CA PHE A 51 9.53 2.63 -2.09
C PHE A 51 10.06 1.19 -2.17
N ALA A 52 9.60 0.35 -3.10
CA ALA A 52 10.12 -1.00 -3.30
C ALA A 52 10.38 -1.26 -4.79
N SER A 53 11.31 -2.18 -5.08
CA SER A 53 11.57 -2.61 -6.45
C SER A 53 10.86 -3.94 -6.72
N ARG A 54 10.38 -4.12 -7.95
CA ARG A 54 9.83 -5.41 -8.41
C ARG A 54 10.84 -6.56 -8.22
N VAL A 55 12.14 -6.25 -8.32
CA VAL A 55 13.26 -7.18 -8.06
C VAL A 55 13.20 -7.77 -6.64
N LEU A 56 12.84 -6.97 -5.63
CA LEU A 56 12.70 -7.46 -4.25
C LEU A 56 11.58 -8.51 -4.14
N VAL A 57 10.47 -8.32 -4.85
CA VAL A 57 9.36 -9.29 -4.89
C VAL A 57 9.76 -10.57 -5.61
N ILE A 58 10.56 -10.47 -6.68
CA ILE A 58 11.12 -11.65 -7.37
C ILE A 58 12.04 -12.43 -6.43
N TRP A 59 12.94 -11.77 -5.70
CA TRP A 59 13.80 -12.45 -4.73
C TRP A 59 13.02 -13.12 -3.60
N MET A 60 11.94 -12.50 -3.11
CA MET A 60 11.05 -13.17 -2.17
C MET A 60 10.45 -14.46 -2.79
N ALA A 61 9.98 -14.41 -4.02
CA ALA A 61 9.44 -15.60 -4.69
C ALA A 61 10.51 -16.69 -4.89
N VAL A 62 11.74 -16.30 -5.25
CA VAL A 62 12.88 -17.22 -5.39
C VAL A 62 13.21 -17.88 -4.05
N CYS A 63 13.38 -17.11 -2.97
CA CYS A 63 13.69 -17.66 -1.66
C CYS A 63 12.58 -18.62 -1.17
N ALA A 64 11.31 -18.23 -1.31
CA ALA A 64 10.19 -19.09 -0.94
C ALA A 64 10.18 -20.39 -1.76
N GLY A 65 10.29 -20.28 -3.09
CA GLY A 65 10.27 -21.43 -4.00
C GLY A 65 11.44 -22.40 -3.79
N VAL A 66 12.66 -21.87 -3.66
CA VAL A 66 13.87 -22.69 -3.43
C VAL A 66 13.80 -23.39 -2.07
N SER A 67 13.34 -22.70 -1.02
CA SER A 67 13.19 -23.32 0.30
C SER A 67 12.16 -24.45 0.29
N ILE A 68 11.00 -24.25 -0.34
CA ILE A 68 9.97 -25.30 -0.50
C ILE A 68 10.54 -26.46 -1.31
N LEU A 69 11.22 -26.19 -2.42
CA LEU A 69 11.80 -27.22 -3.28
C LEU A 69 12.84 -28.06 -2.53
N LEU A 70 13.71 -27.43 -1.72
CA LEU A 70 14.69 -28.14 -0.91
C LEU A 70 14.03 -29.06 0.13
N HIS A 71 12.99 -28.60 0.81
CA HIS A 71 12.24 -29.45 1.76
C HIS A 71 11.53 -30.62 1.06
N LEU A 72 11.07 -30.45 -0.18
CA LEU A 72 10.45 -31.52 -0.96
C LEU A 72 11.46 -32.53 -1.51
N MET A 73 12.62 -32.07 -1.98
CA MET A 73 13.67 -32.95 -2.51
C MET A 73 14.44 -33.69 -1.41
N PHE A 74 14.59 -33.07 -0.24
CA PHE A 74 15.31 -33.62 0.91
C PHE A 74 14.41 -33.64 2.15
N PRO A 75 13.40 -34.52 2.20
CA PRO A 75 12.48 -34.59 3.32
C PRO A 75 13.21 -35.02 4.59
N LEU A 76 13.15 -34.17 5.62
CA LEU A 76 13.77 -34.46 6.92
C LEU A 76 12.99 -35.56 7.64
N GLN A 77 13.62 -36.71 7.82
CA GLN A 77 13.07 -37.83 8.60
C GLN A 77 13.78 -37.90 9.95
N LEU A 78 13.00 -37.77 11.02
CA LEU A 78 13.47 -37.85 12.39
C LEU A 78 13.10 -39.21 12.98
N ASN A 79 14.00 -39.80 13.75
CA ASN A 79 13.71 -40.98 14.54
C ASN A 79 12.92 -40.63 15.82
N GLU A 80 12.52 -41.65 16.59
CA GLU A 80 11.78 -41.49 17.84
C GLU A 80 12.49 -40.59 18.88
N TYR A 81 13.81 -40.49 18.80
CA TYR A 81 14.65 -39.68 19.68
C TYR A 81 14.94 -38.28 19.11
N GLY A 82 14.39 -37.92 17.95
CA GLY A 82 14.57 -36.61 17.32
C GLY A 82 15.86 -36.43 16.51
N TYR A 83 16.64 -37.49 16.28
CA TYR A 83 17.83 -37.43 15.43
C TYR A 83 17.48 -37.69 13.97
N ALA A 84 18.17 -36.99 13.07
CA ALA A 84 18.02 -37.18 11.64
C ALA A 84 18.56 -38.55 11.21
N TYR A 85 17.84 -39.21 10.31
CA TYR A 85 18.27 -40.48 9.72
C TYR A 85 19.39 -40.29 8.67
N ASP A 86 19.40 -39.15 7.99
CA ASP A 86 20.34 -38.81 6.93
C ASP A 86 20.95 -37.41 7.18
N ASP A 87 22.26 -37.36 7.35
CA ASP A 87 23.03 -36.12 7.55
C ASP A 87 22.91 -35.16 6.37
N THR A 88 22.74 -35.68 5.15
CA THR A 88 22.53 -34.86 3.95
C THR A 88 21.19 -34.15 4.02
N ALA A 89 20.12 -34.88 4.32
CA ALA A 89 18.78 -34.32 4.49
C ALA A 89 18.73 -33.30 5.64
N ALA A 90 19.42 -33.59 6.76
CA ALA A 90 19.55 -32.65 7.88
C ALA A 90 20.22 -31.34 7.45
N THR A 91 21.34 -31.43 6.73
CA THR A 91 22.08 -30.27 6.23
C THR A 91 21.24 -29.46 5.24
N MET A 92 20.57 -30.12 4.29
CA MET A 92 19.71 -29.46 3.31
C MET A 92 18.50 -28.79 3.98
N SER A 93 17.90 -29.41 5.00
CA SER A 93 16.84 -28.80 5.80
C SER A 93 17.33 -27.55 6.53
N GLY A 94 18.55 -27.55 7.06
CA GLY A 94 19.15 -26.36 7.66
C GLY A 94 19.32 -25.20 6.67
N ILE A 95 19.82 -25.49 5.46
CA ILE A 95 19.93 -24.52 4.37
C ILE A 95 18.55 -23.99 3.95
N ALA A 96 17.58 -24.88 3.79
CA ALA A 96 16.21 -24.52 3.45
C ALA A 96 15.59 -23.60 4.52
N GLY A 97 15.84 -23.88 5.80
CA GLY A 97 15.45 -23.03 6.92
C GLY A 97 16.10 -21.64 6.88
N LEU A 98 17.39 -21.56 6.55
CA LEU A 98 18.10 -20.28 6.40
C LEU A 98 17.53 -19.45 5.23
N ILE A 99 17.21 -20.08 4.10
CA ILE A 99 16.59 -19.42 2.95
C ILE A 99 15.16 -18.95 3.29
N SER A 100 14.39 -19.76 4.02
CA SER A 100 13.07 -19.37 4.56
C SER A 100 13.17 -18.16 5.49
N PHE A 101 14.20 -18.11 6.33
CA PHE A 101 14.45 -16.95 7.19
C PHE A 101 14.80 -15.70 6.37
N ALA A 102 15.62 -15.83 5.34
CA ALA A 102 15.92 -14.74 4.42
C ALA A 102 14.64 -14.21 3.73
N TRP A 103 13.75 -15.10 3.28
CA TRP A 103 12.44 -14.72 2.74
C TRP A 103 11.62 -13.90 3.74
N PHE A 104 11.55 -14.34 5.00
CA PHE A 104 10.85 -13.60 6.06
C PHE A 104 11.44 -12.21 6.29
N VAL A 105 12.77 -12.09 6.32
CA VAL A 105 13.45 -10.79 6.45
C VAL A 105 13.10 -9.87 5.29
N LEU A 106 13.09 -10.36 4.05
CA LEU A 106 12.71 -9.58 2.88
C LEU A 106 11.25 -9.07 2.97
N MET A 107 10.32 -9.90 3.46
CA MET A 107 8.93 -9.50 3.70
C MET A 107 8.82 -8.37 4.74
N VAL A 108 9.59 -8.46 5.82
CA VAL A 108 9.65 -7.43 6.87
C VAL A 108 10.26 -6.13 6.33
N VAL A 109 11.38 -6.21 5.60
CA VAL A 109 12.02 -5.06 4.96
C VAL A 109 11.02 -4.37 4.02
N TRP A 110 10.32 -5.13 3.18
CA TRP A 110 9.29 -4.58 2.32
C TRP A 110 8.20 -3.84 3.12
N ALA A 111 7.72 -4.44 4.21
CA ALA A 111 6.69 -3.85 5.06
C ALA A 111 7.13 -2.53 5.69
N PHE A 112 8.39 -2.41 6.14
CA PHE A 112 8.92 -1.14 6.65
C PHE A 112 9.01 -0.06 5.57
N LYS A 113 9.40 -0.42 4.35
CA LYS A 113 9.41 0.53 3.23
C LYS A 113 8.00 1.02 2.89
N ALA A 114 7.03 0.12 2.86
CA ALA A 114 5.63 0.45 2.64
C ALA A 114 5.07 1.33 3.77
N ARG A 115 5.38 1.01 5.04
CA ARG A 115 5.02 1.83 6.20
C ARG A 115 5.51 3.26 6.06
N ALA A 116 6.79 3.46 5.76
CA ALA A 116 7.37 4.79 5.62
C ALA A 116 6.67 5.59 4.50
N ALA A 117 6.41 4.95 3.36
CA ALA A 117 5.72 5.58 2.23
C ALA A 117 4.26 5.95 2.58
N LEU A 118 3.53 5.09 3.28
CA LEU A 118 2.16 5.37 3.74
C LEU A 118 2.10 6.51 4.75
N GLN A 119 3.06 6.58 5.67
CA GLN A 119 3.13 7.68 6.64
C GLN A 119 3.40 9.03 5.96
N GLN A 120 4.32 9.05 4.98
CA GLN A 120 4.60 10.25 4.19
C GLN A 120 3.38 10.67 3.37
N TYR A 121 2.70 9.71 2.73
CA TYR A 121 1.48 9.96 1.97
C TYR A 121 0.37 10.58 2.84
N ALA A 122 0.12 10.00 4.01
CA ALA A 122 -0.89 10.51 4.95
C ALA A 122 -0.58 11.94 5.40
N LEU A 123 0.69 12.23 5.70
CA LEU A 123 1.12 13.54 6.15
C LEU A 123 1.06 14.59 5.02
N MET A 124 1.52 14.25 3.81
CA MET A 124 1.55 15.19 2.69
C MET A 124 0.16 15.47 2.13
N GLN A 125 -0.66 14.43 1.94
CA GLN A 125 -1.93 14.55 1.25
C GLN A 125 -3.07 14.97 2.18
N PHE A 126 -3.05 14.50 3.42
CA PHE A 126 -4.16 14.67 4.36
C PHE A 126 -3.77 15.42 5.65
N ARG A 127 -2.50 15.80 5.79
CA ARG A 127 -1.98 16.56 6.94
C ARG A 127 -2.26 15.91 8.30
N PHE A 128 -2.31 14.58 8.34
CA PHE A 128 -2.41 13.82 9.59
C PHE A 128 -1.29 12.77 9.68
N GLU A 129 -0.88 12.47 10.91
CA GLU A 129 0.12 11.43 11.17
C GLU A 129 -0.55 10.06 11.30
N LEU A 130 -0.29 9.16 10.36
CA LEU A 130 -0.74 7.77 10.46
C LEU A 130 0.10 7.01 11.50
N LYS A 131 -0.48 6.74 12.67
CA LYS A 131 0.16 5.98 13.75
C LYS A 131 0.24 4.48 13.41
N MET A 132 1.36 4.06 12.84
CA MET A 132 1.68 2.65 12.58
C MET A 132 2.69 2.11 13.60
N ASN A 133 2.35 1.02 14.30
CA ASN A 133 3.23 0.38 15.28
C ASN A 133 4.30 -0.49 14.57
N PRO A 134 5.60 -0.27 14.81
CA PRO A 134 6.65 -1.09 14.20
C PRO A 134 6.59 -2.56 14.64
N ALA A 135 6.16 -2.85 15.87
CA ALA A 135 6.04 -4.24 16.36
C ALA A 135 5.02 -5.04 15.53
N TRP A 136 3.87 -4.43 15.22
CA TRP A 136 2.85 -5.04 14.36
C TRP A 136 3.33 -5.16 12.90
N THR A 137 4.22 -4.27 12.46
CA THR A 137 4.83 -4.34 11.12
C THR A 137 5.76 -5.55 10.99
N VAL A 138 6.48 -5.93 12.05
CA VAL A 138 7.32 -7.14 12.05
C VAL A 138 6.44 -8.40 12.10
N LEU A 139 5.49 -8.46 13.05
CA LEU A 139 4.69 -9.65 13.30
C LEU A 139 3.76 -10.00 12.13
N PHE A 140 3.12 -8.99 11.54
CA PHE A 140 2.09 -9.16 10.51
C PHE A 140 2.50 -8.64 9.15
N HIS A 141 3.69 -8.04 8.99
CA HIS A 141 4.29 -7.65 7.71
C HIS A 141 3.28 -7.07 6.69
N VAL A 142 3.14 -7.69 5.51
CA VAL A 142 2.20 -7.27 4.46
C VAL A 142 0.73 -7.24 4.91
N PHE A 143 0.29 -8.11 5.83
CA PHE A 143 -1.07 -8.07 6.38
C PHE A 143 -1.34 -6.79 7.15
N TYR A 144 -0.36 -6.31 7.92
CA TYR A 144 -0.49 -5.05 8.67
C TYR A 144 -0.56 -3.86 7.72
N ILE A 145 0.24 -3.86 6.66
CA ILE A 145 0.20 -2.81 5.64
C ILE A 145 -1.18 -2.77 4.97
N ASN A 146 -1.70 -3.92 4.52
CA ASN A 146 -3.04 -4.01 3.92
C ASN A 146 -4.14 -3.56 4.91
N TYR A 147 -4.03 -3.95 6.17
CA TYR A 147 -4.93 -3.46 7.23
C TYR A 147 -4.88 -1.94 7.38
N CYS A 148 -3.69 -1.35 7.47
CA CYS A 148 -3.53 0.09 7.62
C CYS A 148 -4.08 0.86 6.44
N ILE A 149 -3.92 0.35 5.21
CA ILE A 149 -4.53 0.95 4.03
C ILE A 149 -6.06 0.90 4.12
N ASN A 150 -6.62 -0.25 4.49
CA ASN A 150 -8.07 -0.43 4.60
C ASN A 150 -8.71 0.42 5.72
N ALA A 151 -7.96 0.68 6.80
CA ALA A 151 -8.39 1.48 7.96
C ALA A 151 -8.06 2.99 7.83
N MET A 152 -7.30 3.39 6.80
CA MET A 152 -6.88 4.79 6.60
C MET A 152 -8.07 5.76 6.43
N PRO A 153 -9.13 5.45 5.67
CA PRO A 153 -10.27 6.37 5.51
C PRO A 153 -10.98 6.68 6.83
N ASP A 154 -11.19 5.64 7.65
CA ASP A 154 -11.88 5.76 8.94
C ASP A 154 -11.02 6.55 9.96
N ALA A 155 -9.69 6.40 9.89
CA ALA A 155 -8.76 7.17 10.70
C ALA A 155 -8.76 8.67 10.33
N LEU A 156 -8.88 8.97 9.03
CA LEU A 156 -9.00 10.35 8.54
C LEU A 156 -10.32 11.00 8.97
N GLU A 157 -11.42 10.29 8.88
CA GLU A 157 -12.73 10.77 9.32
C GLU A 157 -12.70 11.16 10.82
N LYS A 158 -12.15 10.29 11.67
CA LYS A 158 -11.96 10.58 13.09
C LYS A 158 -11.07 11.80 13.32
N HIS A 159 -9.99 11.94 12.56
CA HIS A 159 -9.11 13.11 12.65
C HIS A 159 -9.86 14.40 12.29
N HIS A 160 -10.67 14.40 11.23
CA HIS A 160 -11.50 15.54 10.84
C HIS A 160 -12.58 15.90 11.87
N ILE A 161 -13.16 14.91 12.55
CA ILE A 161 -14.15 15.14 13.61
C ILE A 161 -13.48 15.77 14.84
N ILE A 162 -12.30 15.30 15.23
CA ILE A 162 -11.60 15.75 16.45
C ILE A 162 -10.94 17.12 16.26
N HIS A 163 -10.31 17.37 15.11
CA HIS A 163 -9.57 18.61 14.85
C HIS A 163 -10.36 19.66 14.04
N GLY A 164 -11.61 19.37 13.68
CA GLY A 164 -12.42 20.19 12.80
C GLY A 164 -11.96 20.12 11.33
N ARG A 165 -12.87 20.35 10.38
CA ARG A 165 -12.45 20.58 8.99
C ARG A 165 -11.52 21.81 8.97
N PRO A 166 -10.41 21.79 8.22
CA PRO A 166 -9.68 23.02 7.94
C PRO A 166 -10.69 24.02 7.37
N HIS A 167 -10.80 25.19 8.01
CA HIS A 167 -11.56 26.30 7.46
C HIS A 167 -10.99 26.57 6.06
N PRO A 168 -11.83 26.72 5.01
CA PRO A 168 -11.34 27.23 3.74
C PRO A 168 -10.66 28.55 4.08
N GLY A 169 -9.37 28.68 3.75
CA GLY A 169 -8.69 29.96 3.88
C GLY A 169 -9.46 31.03 3.10
N PRO A 170 -9.33 32.31 3.45
CA PRO A 170 -10.15 33.40 2.90
C PRO A 170 -9.99 33.63 1.38
N ASN A 171 -9.26 32.77 0.65
CA ASN A 171 -9.08 32.85 -0.78
C ASN A 171 -10.16 32.12 -1.60
N ASP A 172 -11.11 31.41 -0.98
CA ASP A 172 -12.23 30.78 -1.70
C ASP A 172 -13.48 31.70 -1.79
N THR A 173 -13.38 32.97 -1.42
CA THR A 173 -14.46 33.97 -1.59
C THR A 173 -14.11 35.02 -2.64
N GLN A 174 -13.82 34.57 -3.86
CA GLN A 174 -13.81 35.33 -5.13
C GLN A 174 -13.53 34.26 -6.19
N GLU A 175 -14.43 33.81 -7.05
CA GLU A 175 -15.31 34.57 -7.94
C GLU A 175 -16.61 33.77 -8.19
N GLN A 176 -17.69 34.13 -7.49
CA GLN A 176 -19.05 33.99 -8.02
C GLN A 176 -19.61 35.40 -8.13
N GLN A 177 -19.26 36.09 -9.21
CA GLN A 177 -19.93 37.32 -9.60
C GLN A 177 -20.34 37.19 -11.07
N PRO A 178 -21.64 37.08 -11.39
CA PRO A 178 -22.08 37.15 -12.77
C PRO A 178 -21.89 38.58 -13.28
N SER A 179 -21.04 38.74 -14.29
CA SER A 179 -20.85 40.00 -15.02
C SER A 179 -22.19 40.49 -15.59
N PRO A 180 -22.60 41.75 -15.35
CA PRO A 180 -23.73 42.33 -16.06
C PRO A 180 -23.33 42.61 -17.51
N LEU A 181 -24.05 41.99 -18.44
CA LEU A 181 -23.97 42.25 -19.87
C LEU A 181 -24.08 43.75 -20.15
N SER A 182 -23.03 44.27 -20.79
CA SER A 182 -22.94 45.62 -21.35
C SER A 182 -24.12 45.89 -22.28
N GLN A 183 -24.94 46.88 -21.92
CA GLN A 183 -25.93 47.46 -22.82
C GLN A 183 -25.20 48.15 -23.99
N THR A 184 -25.49 47.69 -25.19
CA THR A 184 -25.17 48.36 -26.46
C THR A 184 -25.89 49.71 -26.52
N SER A 185 -25.13 50.79 -26.34
CA SER A 185 -25.53 52.14 -26.75
C SER A 185 -24.75 52.49 -28.02
N GLN A 186 -25.45 52.45 -29.17
CA GLN A 186 -24.94 52.97 -30.44
C GLN A 186 -24.82 54.50 -30.37
N PRO A 187 -23.70 55.11 -30.84
CA PRO A 187 -23.65 56.53 -31.12
C PRO A 187 -24.20 56.83 -32.53
N GLN A 188 -24.98 57.90 -32.60
CA GLN A 188 -25.61 58.48 -33.78
C GLN A 188 -24.62 58.84 -34.90
N THR A 189 -25.01 58.55 -36.14
CA THR A 189 -24.38 59.01 -37.38
C THR A 189 -24.65 60.51 -37.61
N PRO A 190 -23.66 61.31 -37.99
CA PRO A 190 -23.87 62.60 -38.64
C PRO A 190 -23.51 62.58 -40.14
N GLU A 191 -24.04 63.59 -40.87
CA GLU A 191 -23.87 63.97 -42.29
C GLU A 191 -24.76 63.25 -43.32
N GLN A 192 -25.52 63.92 -44.21
CA GLN A 192 -25.35 65.26 -44.83
C GLN A 192 -26.70 65.91 -45.27
N PRO A 193 -26.68 67.22 -45.64
CA PRO A 193 -27.82 68.01 -46.09
C PRO A 193 -28.01 68.01 -47.61
N GLN A 194 -29.28 67.97 -48.06
CA GLN A 194 -29.95 68.84 -49.05
C GLN A 194 -31.25 68.19 -49.51
#